data_AF-A0A3M8BWR1-F1
#
_entry.id   AF-A0A3M8BWR1-F1
#
_cell.length_a   1.000
_cell.length_b   1.000
_cell.length_c   1.000
_cell.angle_alpha   90.00
_cell.angle_beta   90.00
_cell.angle_gamma   90.00
#
_symmetry.space_group_name_H-M   'P 1'
#
loop_
_entity.id
_entity.type
_entity.pdbx_description
1 polymer ?
#
loop_
_entity_poly.entity_id
_entity_poly.type
_entity_poly.pdbx_seq_one_letter_code
_entity_poly.pdbx_strand_id
1 'polypeptide(L)'
;MSDCVCAETMALQRKCARKLSKTIVDYSGASSMYESNPLQRYWRDVQASSMHITFNMDHLGEMFGKLELGLSLSPKDSLLS
;
A
#
# COMPACT_ATOMS: atom_id res chain seq x y z
N MET A 1 -14.07 15.93 -0.58
CA MET A 1 -12.89 16.20 -1.43
C MET A 1 -11.59 15.78 -0.74
N SER A 2 -11.40 16.07 0.55
CA SER A 2 -10.21 15.65 1.31
C SER A 2 -10.01 14.13 1.41
N ASP A 3 -11.09 13.35 1.52
CA ASP A 3 -10.99 11.88 1.65
C ASP A 3 -10.57 11.18 0.34
N CYS A 4 -10.92 11.76 -0.81
CA CYS A 4 -10.55 11.25 -2.13
C CYS A 4 -9.03 11.34 -2.37
N VAL A 5 -8.44 12.50 -2.05
CA VAL A 5 -7.01 12.74 -2.19
C VAL A 5 -6.21 11.83 -1.25
N CYS A 6 -6.73 11.55 -0.05
CA CYS A 6 -6.08 10.65 0.90
C CYS A 6 -6.05 9.19 0.38
N ALA A 7 -7.15 8.69 -0.19
CA ALA A 7 -7.23 7.33 -0.72
C ALA A 7 -6.22 7.08 -1.86
N GLU A 8 -6.14 8.00 -2.81
CA GLU A 8 -5.26 7.89 -3.98
C GLU A 8 -3.77 8.01 -3.60
N THR A 9 -3.45 8.92 -2.68
CA THR A 9 -2.07 9.09 -2.19
C THR A 9 -1.59 7.88 -1.38
N MET A 10 -2.45 7.27 -0.54
CA MET A 10 -2.10 6.04 0.21
C MET A 10 -1.86 4.84 -0.70
N ALA A 11 -2.69 4.67 -1.73
CA ALA A 11 -2.54 3.61 -2.74
C ALA A 11 -1.21 3.74 -3.49
N LEU A 12 -0.88 4.95 -3.93
CA LEU A 12 0.37 5.26 -4.62
C LEU A 12 1.58 5.04 -3.70
N GLN A 13 1.52 5.53 -2.47
CA GLN A 13 2.55 5.35 -1.43
C GLN A 13 2.91 3.88 -1.25
N ARG A 14 1.90 3.01 -1.04
CA ARG A 14 2.10 1.55 -0.92
C ARG A 14 2.78 0.97 -2.16
N LYS A 15 2.30 1.34 -3.35
CA LYS A 15 2.81 0.79 -4.62
C LYS A 15 4.28 1.16 -4.83
N CYS A 16 4.64 2.41 -4.60
CA CYS A 16 6.01 2.89 -4.70
C CYS A 16 6.92 2.25 -3.65
N ALA A 17 6.49 2.19 -2.39
CA ALA A 17 7.27 1.61 -1.31
C ALA A 17 7.62 0.14 -1.55
N ARG A 18 6.63 -0.68 -1.96
CA ARG A 18 6.87 -2.10 -2.30
C ARG A 18 7.75 -2.30 -3.51
N LYS A 19 7.57 -1.47 -4.55
CA LYS A 19 8.38 -1.57 -5.76
C LYS A 19 9.84 -1.21 -5.45
N LEU A 20 10.06 -0.12 -4.71
CA LEU A 20 11.39 0.31 -4.30
C LEU A 20 12.09 -0.77 -3.46
N SER A 21 11.41 -1.27 -2.41
CA SER A 21 12.02 -2.27 -1.54
C SER A 21 12.32 -3.57 -2.29
N LYS A 22 11.47 -3.97 -3.26
CA LYS A 22 11.72 -5.12 -4.12
C LYS A 22 12.97 -4.93 -4.96
N THR A 23 13.07 -3.80 -5.64
CA THR A 23 14.21 -3.45 -6.47
C THR A 23 15.51 -3.49 -5.66
N ILE A 24 15.51 -2.93 -4.44
CA ILE A 24 16.69 -2.94 -3.56
C ILE A 24 17.11 -4.38 -3.22
N VAL A 25 16.15 -5.24 -2.84
CA VAL A 25 16.43 -6.64 -2.49
C VAL A 25 16.95 -7.42 -3.69
N ASP A 26 16.31 -7.26 -4.85
CA ASP A 26 16.68 -7.97 -6.09
C ASP A 26 18.12 -7.63 -6.52
N TYR A 27 18.60 -6.40 -6.32
CA TYR A 27 19.98 -6.00 -6.61
C TYR A 27 20.99 -6.32 -5.50
N SER A 28 20.55 -6.57 -4.28
CA SER A 28 21.44 -6.80 -3.13
C SER A 28 22.04 -8.21 -3.10
N GLY A 29 21.55 -9.13 -3.94
CA GLY A 29 22.05 -10.51 -4.03
C GLY A 29 21.73 -11.36 -2.80
N ALA A 30 22.25 -12.59 -2.77
CA ALA A 30 21.91 -13.59 -1.74
C ALA A 30 22.33 -13.19 -0.31
N SER A 31 23.33 -12.32 -0.16
CA SER A 31 23.80 -11.87 1.16
C SER A 31 22.77 -11.03 1.92
N SER A 32 21.79 -10.47 1.21
CA SER A 32 20.68 -9.71 1.82
C SER A 32 19.72 -10.57 2.64
N MET A 33 19.71 -11.89 2.43
CA MET A 33 18.78 -12.82 3.09
C MET A 33 19.28 -13.35 4.43
N TYR A 34 20.55 -13.13 4.79
CA TYR A 34 21.08 -13.59 6.07
C TYR A 34 20.49 -12.82 7.25
N GLU A 35 20.32 -13.49 8.39
CA GLU A 35 19.84 -12.89 9.66
C GLU A 35 20.72 -11.73 10.13
N SER A 36 22.02 -11.78 9.83
CA SER A 36 22.97 -10.72 10.13
C SER A 36 22.74 -9.44 9.31
N ASN A 37 22.02 -9.54 8.19
CA ASN A 37 21.72 -8.42 7.33
C ASN A 37 20.31 -7.87 7.63
N PRO A 38 20.16 -6.59 8.03
CA PRO A 38 18.86 -6.02 8.36
C PRO A 38 17.92 -5.88 7.14
N LEU A 39 18.44 -6.01 5.92
CA LEU A 39 17.70 -5.76 4.69
C LEU A 39 16.53 -6.75 4.51
N GLN A 40 16.70 -8.03 4.86
CA GLN A 40 15.60 -9.00 4.82
C GLN A 40 14.47 -8.65 5.79
N ARG A 41 14.79 -8.06 6.95
CA ARG A 41 13.77 -7.61 7.90
C ARG A 41 12.96 -6.46 7.32
N TYR A 42 13.63 -5.42 6.81
CA TYR A 42 12.94 -4.27 6.21
C TYR A 42 12.07 -4.66 5.00
N TRP A 43 12.54 -5.59 4.17
CA TRP A 43 11.74 -6.12 3.06
C TRP A 43 10.45 -6.80 3.54
N ARG A 44 10.53 -7.63 4.59
CA ARG A 44 9.37 -8.30 5.18
C ARG A 44 8.43 -7.30 5.86
N ASP A 45 8.97 -6.32 6.58
CA ASP A 45 8.18 -5.29 7.27
C ASP A 45 7.37 -4.43 6.28
N VAL A 46 7.96 -4.05 5.15
CA VAL A 46 7.26 -3.30 4.09
C VAL A 46 6.13 -4.14 3.48
N GLN A 47 6.35 -5.44 3.28
CA GLN A 47 5.29 -6.33 2.78
C GLN A 47 4.18 -6.52 3.82
N ALA A 48 4.52 -6.72 5.09
CA ALA A 48 3.57 -6.87 6.18
C ALA A 48 2.72 -5.61 6.38
N SER A 49 3.35 -4.44 6.46
CA SER A 49 2.64 -3.15 6.56
C SER A 49 1.74 -2.90 5.36
N SER A 50 2.14 -3.36 4.15
CA SER A 50 1.28 -3.25 2.99
C SER A 50 -0.04 -3.98 3.19
N MET A 51 -0.07 -5.13 3.87
CA MET A 51 -1.28 -5.93 4.07
C MET A 51 -2.34 -5.28 4.97
N HIS A 52 -2.06 -4.11 5.55
CA HIS A 52 -3.03 -3.38 6.35
C HIS A 52 -4.26 -2.97 5.51
N ILE A 53 -5.46 -3.08 6.11
CA ILE A 53 -6.75 -2.82 5.44
C ILE A 53 -6.83 -1.43 4.79
N THR A 54 -6.21 -0.43 5.41
CA THR A 54 -6.09 0.94 4.89
C THR A 54 -5.43 1.01 3.51
N PHE A 55 -4.59 0.04 3.17
CA PHE A 55 -3.90 -0.02 1.87
C PHE A 55 -4.48 -1.09 0.93
N ASN A 56 -5.71 -1.55 1.19
CA ASN A 56 -6.39 -2.46 0.28
C ASN A 56 -6.76 -1.73 -1.02
N MET A 57 -6.12 -2.11 -2.12
CA MET A 57 -6.29 -1.45 -3.42
C MET A 57 -7.69 -1.69 -4.00
N ASP A 58 -8.32 -2.82 -3.69
CA ASP A 58 -9.65 -3.13 -4.20
C ASP A 58 -10.68 -2.19 -3.56
N HIS A 59 -10.56 -1.98 -2.24
CA HIS A 59 -11.40 -1.04 -1.48
C HIS A 59 -11.19 0.41 -1.91
N LEU A 60 -9.92 0.84 -2.00
CA LEU A 60 -9.58 2.21 -2.41
C LEU A 60 -9.98 2.49 -3.87
N GLY A 61 -9.85 1.49 -4.75
CA GLY A 61 -10.25 1.60 -6.16
C GLY A 61 -11.76 1.70 -6.33
N GLU A 62 -12.53 0.92 -5.58
CA GLU A 62 -13.99 1.03 -5.57
C GLU A 62 -14.46 2.40 -5.07
N MET A 63 -13.86 2.88 -3.97
CA MET A 63 -14.12 4.22 -3.43
C MET A 63 -13.83 5.32 -4.44
N PHE A 64 -12.65 5.27 -5.07
CA PHE A 64 -12.26 6.23 -6.09
C PHE A 64 -13.20 6.19 -7.30
N GLY A 65 -13.53 5.00 -7.79
CA GLY A 65 -14.44 4.82 -8.92
C GLY A 65 -15.85 5.36 -8.65
N LYS A 66 -16.39 5.12 -7.44
CA LYS A 66 -17.69 5.67 -7.03
C LYS A 66 -17.67 7.21 -7.01
N LEU A 67 -16.60 7.81 -6.50
CA LEU A 67 -16.44 9.26 -6.47
C LEU A 67 -16.35 9.88 -7.87
N GLU A 68 -15.54 9.31 -8.76
CA GLU A 68 -15.39 9.78 -10.15
C GLU A 68 -16.69 9.63 -10.96
N LEU A 69 -17.47 8.59 -10.67
CA LEU A 69 -18.79 8.37 -11.28
C LEU A 69 -19.92 9.19 -10.63
N GLY A 70 -19.64 9.98 -9.59
CA GLY A 70 -20.62 10.79 -8.88
C GLY A 70 -21.63 9.99 -8.05
N LEU A 71 -21.32 8.74 -7.72
CA LEU A 71 -22.14 7.87 -6.88
C LEU A 71 -21.94 8.22 -5.39
N SER A 72 -22.99 8.08 -4.58
CA SER A 72 -22.86 8.28 -3.13
C SER A 72 -22.07 7.15 -2.48
N LEU A 73 -21.16 7.52 -1.58
CA LEU A 73 -20.41 6.55 -0.79
C LEU A 73 -21.31 5.98 0.32
N SER A 74 -21.31 4.65 0.44
CA SER A 74 -21.98 3.99 1.56
C SER A 74 -21.15 4.16 2.83
N PRO A 75 -21.75 4.17 4.04
CA PRO A 75 -20.98 4.20 5.29
C PRO A 75 -19.92 3.09 5.38
N LYS A 76 -20.19 1.94 4.78
CA LYS A 76 -19.30 0.77 4.71
C LYS A 76 -18.00 1.03 3.94
N ASP A 77 -18.02 2.02 3.06
CA ASP A 77 -16.89 2.37 2.24
C ASP A 77 -15.93 3.32 2.99
N SER A 78 -16.39 3.90 4.12
CA SER A 78 -15.58 4.72 5.01
C SER A 78 -14.55 3.87 5.75
N LEU A 79 -13.27 4.25 5.67
CA LEU A 79 -12.14 3.57 6.33
C LEU A 79 -12.19 3.54 7.87
N LEU A 80 -13.24 4.12 8.48
CA LEU A 80 -13.41 4.33 9.92
C LEU A 80 -14.82 3.96 10.41
N SER A 81 -15.64 3.28 9.59
CA SER A 81 -16.97 2.80 10.03
C SER A 81 -16.91 1.51 10.82
#